data_AF-A0A965QLI0-F1
#
_entry.id   AF-A0A965QLI0-F1
#
_cell.length_a   1.000
_cell.length_b   1.000
_cell.length_c   1.000
_cell.angle_alpha   90.00
_cell.angle_beta   90.00
_cell.angle_gamma   90.00
#
_symmetry.space_group_name_H-M   'P 1'
#
loop_
_entity.id
_entity.type
_entity.pdbx_description
1 polymer ?
#
loop_
_entity_poly.entity_id
_entity_poly.type
_entity_poly.pdbx_seq_one_letter_code
_entity_poly.pdbx_strand_id
1 'polypeptide(L)' 'MKNLFWLDMEMTGLEPQTHRILEAAVLMTDWKLQPLKTFSTAVFQPASEL' A
#
# COMPACT_ATOMS: atom_id res chain seq x y z
N MET A 1 -13.00 19.25 -5.18
CA MET A 1 -11.58 19.21 -4.77
C MET A 1 -11.01 17.87 -5.22
N LYS A 2 -9.83 17.84 -5.87
CA LYS A 2 -9.16 16.60 -6.30
C LYS A 2 -7.99 16.36 -5.35
N ASN A 3 -7.92 15.20 -4.71
CA ASN A 3 -6.80 14.84 -3.82
C ASN A 3 -5.86 13.88 -4.56
N LEU A 4 -4.60 13.83 -4.14
CA LEU A 4 -3.63 12.82 -4.59
C LEU A 4 -3.60 11.68 -3.59
N PHE A 5 -3.59 10.44 -4.10
CA PHE A 5 -3.43 9.24 -3.30
C PHE A 5 -2.11 8.58 -3.67
N TRP A 6 -1.21 8.49 -2.71
CA TRP A 6 0.06 7.81 -2.79
C TRP A 6 -0.14 6.41 -2.21
N LEU A 7 0.37 5.39 -2.88
CA LEU A 7 0.30 4.00 -2.46
C LEU A 7 1.71 3.42 -2.46
N ASP A 8 2.05 2.75 -1.37
CA ASP A 8 3.23 1.92 -1.25
C ASP A 8 2.81 0.53 -0.74
N MET A 9 3.50 -0.51 -1.20
CA MET A 9 3.14 -1.90 -0.89
C MET A 9 4.40 -2.74 -0.67
N GLU A 10 4.31 -3.66 0.28
CA GLU A 10 5.28 -4.72 0.49
C GLU A 10 4.70 -6.05 0.00
N MET A 11 5.53 -6.86 -0.66
CA MET A 11 5.11 -8.11 -1.29
C MET A 11 6.09 -9.24 -0.96
N THR A 12 5.62 -10.48 -1.11
CA THR A 12 6.47 -11.68 -0.92
C THR A 12 7.54 -11.83 -2.01
N GLY A 13 7.43 -11.08 -3.10
CA GLY A 13 8.40 -11.04 -4.19
C GLY A 13 7.89 -10.22 -5.38
N LEU A 14 8.55 -10.36 -6.54
CA LEU A 14 8.40 -9.43 -7.68
C LEU A 14 7.43 -9.91 -8.76
N GLU A 15 7.11 -11.21 -8.83
CA GLU A 15 6.23 -11.78 -9.87
C GLU A 15 4.77 -11.79 -9.38
N PRO A 16 3.86 -10.98 -9.95
CA PRO A 16 2.50 -10.83 -9.43
C PRO A 16 1.66 -12.11 -9.47
N GLN A 17 1.96 -13.03 -10.39
CA GLN A 17 1.17 -14.26 -10.52
C GLN A 17 1.44 -15.25 -9.38
N THR A 18 2.61 -15.18 -8.76
CA THR A 18 3.01 -16.09 -7.69
C THR A 18 3.04 -15.40 -6.33
N HIS A 19 3.37 -14.12 -6.27
CA HIS A 19 3.57 -13.40 -5.01
C HIS A 19 2.30 -12.68 -4.54
N ARG A 20 2.29 -12.28 -3.27
CA ARG A 20 1.14 -11.66 -2.60
C ARG A 20 1.57 -10.39 -1.88
N ILE A 21 0.60 -9.50 -1.65
CA ILE A 21 0.78 -8.29 -0.85
C ILE A 21 0.78 -8.68 0.63
N LEU A 22 1.75 -8.15 1.38
CA LEU A 22 1.91 -8.31 2.83
C LEU A 22 1.52 -7.06 3.60
N GLU A 23 1.73 -5.88 3.03
CA GLU A 23 1.38 -4.61 3.64
C GLU A 23 0.98 -3.60 2.55
N ALA A 24 0.06 -2.70 2.90
CA ALA A 24 -0.24 -1.53 2.09
C ALA A 24 -0.27 -0.27 2.95
N ALA A 25 0.34 0.80 2.45
CA ALA A 25 0.31 2.13 3.04
C ALA A 25 -0.22 3.15 2.04
N VAL A 26 -1.10 4.03 2.52
CA VAL A 26 -1.71 5.10 1.73
C VAL A 26 -1.50 6.44 2.42
N LEU A 27 -1.02 7.42 1.65
CA LEU A 27 -0.97 8.82 2.04
C LEU A 27 -1.85 9.62 1.08
N MET A 28 -2.74 10.44 1.63
CA MET A 28 -3.52 11.40 0.85
C MET A 28 -2.91 12.79 1.02
N THR A 29 -2.65 13.49 -0.09
CA THR A 29 -2.16 14.87 -0.08
C THR A 29 -3.06 15.80 -0.90
N ASP A 30 -2.93 17.11 -0.67
CA ASP A 30 -3.35 18.10 -1.66
C ASP A 30 -2.34 18.22 -2.82
N TRP A 31 -2.60 19.13 -3.77
CA TRP A 31 -1.71 19.37 -4.91
C TRP A 31 -0.43 20.15 -4.56
N LYS A 32 -0.30 20.67 -3.33
CA LYS A 32 0.92 21.26 -2.78
C LYS A 32 1.70 20.24 -1.94
N LEU A 33 1.36 18.95 -2.07
CA LEU A 33 1.97 17.83 -1.36
C LEU A 33 1.84 17.92 0.17
N GLN A 34 0.85 18.65 0.68
CA GLN A 34 0.58 18.69 2.11
C GLN A 34 -0.22 17.44 2.53
N PRO A 35 0.25 16.69 3.56
CA PRO A 35 -0.47 15.52 4.08
C PRO A 35 -1.87 15.89 4.60
N LEU A 36 -2.86 15.11 4.20
CA LEU A 36 -4.25 15.24 4.65
C LEU A 36 -4.68 14.06 5.52
N LYS A 37 -4.33 12.83 5.12
CA LYS A 37 -4.64 11.59 5.85
C LYS A 37 -3.62 10.50 5.54
N THR A 38 -3.43 9.59 6.48
CA THR A 38 -2.62 8.38 6.31
C THR A 38 -3.41 7.15 6.74
N PHE A 39 -3.07 6.00 6.17
CA PHE A 39 -3.58 4.70 6.54
C PHE A 39 -2.52 3.64 6.22
N SER A 40 -2.31 2.66 7.09
CA SER A 40 -1.53 1.47 6.77
C SER A 40 -2.16 0.23 7.40
N THR A 41 -1.95 -0.91 6.77
CA THR A 41 -2.44 -2.19 7.27
C THR A 41 -1.63 -3.36 6.74
N ALA A 42 -1.40 -4.35 7.59
CA ALA A 42 -0.92 -5.65 7.16
C ALA A 42 -2.05 -6.39 6.42
N VAL A 43 -1.72 -7.01 5.30
CA VAL A 43 -2.61 -7.87 4.52
C VAL A 43 -2.36 -9.30 4.96
N PHE A 44 -3.39 -9.95 5.52
CA PHE A 44 -3.26 -11.32 5.95
C PHE A 44 -2.95 -12.24 4.76
N GLN A 45 -1.90 -13.06 4.93
CA GLN A 45 -1.58 -14.18 4.06
C GLN A 45 -1.43 -15.44 4.93
N PRO A 46 -1.84 -16.63 4.42
CA PRO A 46 -1.54 -17.88 5.11
C PRO A 46 -0.03 -18.15 5.15
N ALA A 47 0.43 -18.92 6.12
CA ALA A 47 1.86 -19.22 6.31
C ALA A 47 2.53 -19.90 5.09
N SER A 48 1.76 -20.50 4.19
CA SER A 48 2.26 -21.09 2.94
C SER A 48 2.66 -20.06 1.88
N GLU A 49 2.28 -18.79 2.06
CA GLU A 49 2.52 -17.69 1.13
C GLU A 49 3.58 -16.71 1.69
N LEU A 50 4.11 -16.94 2.89
CA LEU A 50 5.21 -16.18 3.52
C LEU A 50 6.56 -16.85 3.26
#